data_AF-R6S475-F1
#
_entry.id   AF-R6S475-F1
#
_cell.length_a   1.000
_cell.length_b   1.000
_cell.length_c   1.000
_cell.angle_alpha   90.00
_cell.angle_beta   90.00
_cell.angle_gamma   90.00
#
_symmetry.space_group_name_H-M   'P 1'
#
loop_
_entity.id
_entity.type
_entity.pdbx_description
1 polymer ?
#
loop_
_entity_poly.entity_id
_entity_poly.type
_entity_poly.pdbx_seq_one_letter_code
_entity_poly.pdbx_strand_id
1 'polypeptide(L)'
;MVNTLAASIIMTNLSYIIAGIVIAFFAAAFIGIAVLYFNSRKRNIDNHLEDVEIEEEVKQDYKSFAKRKKSTESIVDYYEKKKRFTKRISDINTVIAVNIYLIVLTCVGFAFLVSSQNQLFWFLNETSLIVETNSMATAYSGNTYLLDENGNLNEDDRIKQYTLITISKDQNYVNNIKPFDVVAFKMKSTNDNYLTVIHRLINVDYDEHNEPLYTFRGDANPSSMAGEIKVKKNMIVGVFQTNGYQGKKNVPLGYIVGYLRSSIGMIVVITAFFLLIIYTALFDRILEVYNARYNLVLIYRCVAYDIEHAEDSSYVNIDSTYDFSYINVLNQENLKLE
;
A
#
# COMPACT_ATOMS: atom_id res chain seq x y z
N MET A 1 -6.94 0.47 -40.58
CA MET A 1 -6.91 -0.26 -39.28
C MET A 1 -5.52 -0.39 -38.67
N VAL A 2 -4.43 -0.51 -39.44
CA VAL A 2 -3.05 -0.64 -38.88
C VAL A 2 -2.56 0.66 -38.21
N ASN A 3 -2.86 1.83 -38.78
CA ASN A 3 -2.43 3.13 -38.22
C ASN A 3 -3.09 3.49 -36.87
N THR A 4 -4.30 3.00 -36.60
CA THR A 4 -5.02 3.28 -35.35
C THR A 4 -4.51 2.41 -34.19
N LEU A 5 -4.04 1.19 -34.47
CA LEU A 5 -3.47 0.30 -33.45
C LEU A 5 -2.06 0.77 -33.04
N ALA A 6 -1.23 1.18 -34.00
CA ALA A 6 0.09 1.73 -33.73
C ALA A 6 0.01 3.05 -32.94
N ALA A 7 -0.91 3.95 -33.31
CA ALA A 7 -1.14 5.20 -32.57
C ALA A 7 -1.64 4.96 -31.14
N SER A 8 -2.51 3.96 -30.93
CA SER A 8 -2.98 3.54 -29.60
C SER A 8 -1.84 3.04 -28.71
N ILE A 9 -0.97 2.17 -29.25
CA ILE A 9 0.18 1.63 -28.51
C ILE A 9 1.17 2.75 -28.15
N ILE A 10 1.45 3.66 -29.09
CA ILE A 10 2.34 4.81 -28.85
C ILE A 10 1.75 5.75 -27.78
N MET A 11 0.47 6.08 -27.86
CA MET A 11 -0.23 6.90 -26.86
C MET A 11 -0.21 6.27 -25.47
N THR A 12 -0.38 4.95 -25.38
CA THR A 12 -0.38 4.23 -24.09
C THR A 12 1.03 4.17 -23.50
N ASN A 13 2.06 3.94 -24.32
CA ASN A 13 3.45 4.01 -23.86
C ASN A 13 3.86 5.43 -23.44
N LEU A 14 3.38 6.45 -24.16
CA LEU A 14 3.62 7.85 -23.84
C LEU A 14 2.97 8.25 -22.51
N SER A 15 1.74 7.81 -22.24
CA SER A 15 1.07 8.09 -20.96
C SER A 15 1.79 7.45 -19.77
N TYR A 16 2.36 6.24 -19.94
CA TYR A 16 3.22 5.63 -18.92
C TYR A 16 4.52 6.40 -18.69
N ILE A 17 5.17 6.87 -19.76
CA ILE A 17 6.39 7.69 -19.64
C ILE A 17 6.09 9.01 -18.93
N ILE A 18 5.02 9.70 -19.32
CA ILE A 18 4.60 10.96 -18.69
C ILE A 18 4.25 10.73 -17.21
N ALA A 19 3.48 9.69 -16.88
CA ALA A 19 3.14 9.35 -15.51
C ALA A 19 4.41 9.04 -14.67
N GLY A 20 5.35 8.28 -15.23
CA GLY A 20 6.63 7.99 -14.58
C GLY A 20 7.45 9.25 -14.31
N ILE A 21 7.53 10.17 -15.28
CA ILE A 21 8.20 11.47 -15.14
C ILE A 21 7.53 12.31 -14.06
N VAL A 22 6.21 12.41 -14.07
CA VAL A 22 5.44 13.17 -13.07
C VAL A 22 5.70 12.61 -11.67
N ILE A 23 5.63 11.29 -11.49
CA ILE A 23 5.89 10.65 -10.19
C ILE A 23 7.34 10.91 -9.74
N ALA A 24 8.31 10.83 -10.65
CA ALA A 24 9.70 11.13 -10.35
C ALA A 24 9.92 12.59 -9.90
N PHE A 25 9.26 13.55 -10.57
CA PHE A 25 9.31 14.96 -10.14
C PHE A 25 8.63 15.18 -8.79
N PHE A 26 7.49 14.54 -8.52
CA PHE A 26 6.85 14.59 -7.21
C PHE A 26 7.74 13.98 -6.12
N ALA A 27 8.38 12.84 -6.39
CA ALA A 27 9.31 12.21 -5.47
C ALA A 27 10.52 13.12 -5.19
N ALA A 28 11.13 13.69 -6.23
CA ALA A 28 12.25 14.60 -6.10
C ALA A 28 11.87 15.88 -5.33
N ALA A 29 10.70 16.46 -5.61
CA ALA A 29 10.19 17.62 -4.89
C ALA A 29 9.94 17.30 -3.41
N PHE A 30 9.32 16.14 -3.11
CA PHE A 30 9.06 15.73 -1.74
C PHE A 30 10.36 15.46 -0.97
N ILE A 31 11.31 14.74 -1.58
CA ILE A 31 12.64 14.52 -0.99
C ILE A 31 13.36 15.85 -0.78
N GLY A 32 13.33 16.75 -1.76
CA GLY A 32 13.94 18.07 -1.66
C GLY A 32 13.35 18.90 -0.51
N ILE A 33 12.01 18.98 -0.42
CA ILE A 33 11.31 19.68 0.66
C ILE A 33 11.61 19.04 2.00
N ALA A 34 11.58 17.70 2.09
CA ALA A 34 11.92 16.98 3.32
C ALA A 34 13.35 17.31 3.74
N VAL A 35 14.34 17.14 2.87
CA VAL A 35 15.75 17.44 3.17
C VAL A 35 15.93 18.90 3.61
N LEU A 36 15.31 19.86 2.91
CA LEU A 36 15.37 21.28 3.28
C LEU A 36 14.72 21.53 4.65
N TYR A 37 13.54 20.95 4.90
CA TYR A 37 12.85 21.04 6.18
C TYR A 37 13.71 20.45 7.31
N PHE A 38 14.21 19.23 7.13
CA PHE A 38 14.99 18.54 8.15
C PHE A 38 16.33 19.24 8.41
N ASN A 39 17.01 19.73 7.35
CA ASN A 39 18.23 20.52 7.50
C ASN A 39 17.98 21.88 8.16
N SER A 40 16.88 22.56 7.81
CA SER A 40 16.51 23.83 8.44
C SER A 40 16.22 23.64 9.92
N ARG A 41 15.45 22.61 10.27
CA ARG A 41 15.12 22.30 11.65
C ARG A 41 16.36 21.91 12.47
N LYS A 42 17.25 21.08 11.91
CA LYS A 42 18.56 20.80 12.52
C LYS A 42 19.34 22.10 12.80
N ARG A 43 19.44 23.00 11.81
CA ARG A 43 20.14 24.29 11.99
C ARG A 43 19.47 25.17 13.04
N ASN A 44 18.15 25.13 13.19
CA ASN A 44 17.46 25.89 14.23
C ASN A 44 17.81 25.37 15.63
N ILE A 45 17.91 24.05 15.81
CA ILE A 45 18.35 23.43 17.06
C ILE A 45 19.82 23.78 17.34
N ASP A 46 20.70 23.62 16.35
CA ASP A 46 22.13 23.91 16.47
C ASP A 46 22.40 25.39 16.78
N ASN A 47 21.61 26.31 16.19
CA ASN A 47 21.71 27.76 16.43
C ASN A 47 20.91 28.24 17.65
N HIS A 48 20.40 27.33 18.48
CA HIS A 48 19.72 27.66 19.74
C HIS A 48 18.39 28.43 19.56
N LEU A 49 17.79 28.38 18.37
CA LEU A 49 16.54 29.07 18.08
C LEU A 49 15.33 28.31 18.65
N GLU A 50 15.45 26.99 18.83
CA GLU A 50 14.42 26.16 19.49
C GLU A 50 14.61 26.08 21.02
N ASP A 51 15.63 26.75 21.58
CA ASP A 51 15.93 26.68 23.01
C ASP A 51 14.79 27.21 23.88
N VAL A 52 14.06 28.22 23.42
CA VAL A 52 12.91 28.77 24.19
C VAL A 52 11.83 27.70 24.39
N GLU A 53 11.52 26.94 23.33
CA GLU A 53 10.54 25.85 23.38
C GLU A 53 11.06 24.68 24.24
N ILE A 54 12.33 24.30 24.04
CA ILE A 54 13.00 23.26 24.83
C ILE A 54 13.03 23.63 26.32
N GLU A 55 13.33 24.89 26.65
CA GLU A 55 13.34 25.38 28.03
C GLU A 55 11.95 25.36 28.67
N GLU A 56 10.91 25.71 27.93
CA GLU A 56 9.53 25.60 28.40
C GLU A 56 9.15 24.14 28.67
N GLU A 57 9.54 23.22 27.78
CA GLU A 57 9.33 21.78 27.96
C GLU A 57 10.05 21.29 29.23
N VAL A 58 11.32 21.64 29.40
CA VAL A 58 12.13 21.31 30.60
C VAL A 58 11.47 21.87 31.86
N LYS A 59 10.97 23.12 31.84
CA LYS A 59 10.28 23.75 32.98
C LYS A 59 8.98 23.04 33.32
N GLN A 60 8.18 22.63 32.33
CA GLN A 60 6.95 21.87 32.55
C GLN A 60 7.24 20.48 33.14
N ASP A 61 8.30 19.83 32.67
CA ASP A 61 8.75 18.56 33.19
C ASP A 61 9.23 18.68 34.63
N TYR A 62 10.00 19.73 34.95
CA TYR A 62 10.45 20.02 36.30
C TYR A 62 9.27 20.22 37.26
N LYS A 63 8.27 21.01 36.85
CA LYS A 63 7.04 21.20 37.64
C LYS A 63 6.29 19.88 37.85
N SER A 64 6.29 19.00 36.85
CA SER A 64 5.66 17.68 36.93
C SER A 64 6.42 16.73 37.86
N PHE A 65 7.75 16.78 37.86
CA PHE A 65 8.61 16.09 38.82
C PHE A 65 8.38 16.58 40.25
N ALA A 66 8.42 17.91 40.48
CA ALA A 66 8.24 18.51 41.80
C ALA A 66 6.90 18.13 42.46
N LYS A 67 5.83 18.00 41.67
CA LYS A 67 4.51 17.54 42.14
C LYS A 67 4.46 16.05 42.51
N ARG A 68 5.38 15.22 41.99
CA ARG A 68 5.39 13.76 42.18
C ARG A 68 6.26 13.29 43.35
N LYS A 69 6.89 14.20 44.10
CA LYS A 69 7.85 13.96 45.22
C LYS A 69 7.51 12.72 46.06
N LYS A 70 7.98 11.55 45.63
CA LYS A 70 8.25 10.38 46.46
C LYS A 70 9.73 10.43 46.77
N SER A 71 10.06 10.44 48.05
CA SER A 71 11.27 11.02 48.67
C SER A 71 12.60 10.30 48.39
N THR A 72 12.82 9.71 47.22
CA THR A 72 14.06 8.99 46.89
C THR A 72 14.49 9.07 45.42
N GLU A 73 13.67 9.56 44.49
CA GLU A 73 14.04 9.62 43.06
C GLU A 73 14.77 10.96 42.79
N SER A 74 16.02 10.90 42.34
CA SER A 74 16.76 12.09 41.92
C SER A 74 16.14 12.66 40.64
N ILE A 75 16.37 13.95 40.42
CA ILE A 75 15.90 14.60 39.19
C ILE A 75 16.50 13.95 37.94
N VAL A 76 17.76 13.51 38.03
CA VAL A 76 18.47 12.80 36.96
C VAL A 76 17.80 11.46 36.66
N ASP A 77 17.42 10.69 37.68
CA ASP A 77 16.72 9.41 37.51
C ASP A 77 15.35 9.58 36.84
N TYR A 78 14.62 10.64 37.21
CA TYR A 78 13.34 10.98 36.58
C TYR A 78 13.51 11.28 35.09
N TYR A 79 14.51 12.08 34.73
CA TYR A 79 14.79 12.41 33.33
C TYR A 79 15.36 11.24 32.54
N GLU A 80 16.22 10.39 33.12
CA GLU A 80 16.64 9.15 32.48
C GLU A 80 15.46 8.22 32.19
N LYS A 81 14.52 8.11 33.13
CA LYS A 81 13.31 7.30 32.96
C LYS A 81 12.38 7.86 31.90
N LYS A 82 12.24 9.20 31.83
CA LYS A 82 11.52 9.87 30.74
C LYS A 82 12.23 9.67 29.40
N LYS A 83 13.56 9.80 29.33
CA LYS A 83 14.36 9.52 28.13
C LYS A 83 14.19 8.07 27.64
N ARG A 84 14.21 7.09 28.56
CA ARG A 84 13.89 5.69 28.25
C ARG A 84 12.46 5.54 27.74
N PHE A 85 11.51 6.31 28.24
CA PHE A 85 10.12 6.31 27.78
C PHE A 85 9.98 6.94 26.38
N THR A 86 10.62 8.08 26.10
CA THR A 86 10.67 8.71 24.76
C THR A 86 11.35 7.79 23.76
N LYS A 87 12.43 7.12 24.16
CA LYS A 87 13.09 6.08 23.35
C LYS A 87 12.13 4.93 23.04
N ARG A 88 11.37 4.44 24.03
CA ARG A 88 10.32 3.42 23.80
C ARG A 88 9.23 3.89 22.85
N ILE A 89 8.82 5.16 22.90
CA ILE A 89 7.86 5.72 21.94
C ILE A 89 8.45 5.71 20.52
N SER A 90 9.71 6.10 20.37
CA SER A 90 10.43 6.00 19.10
C SER A 90 10.51 4.55 18.62
N ASP A 91 10.84 3.60 19.51
CA ASP A 91 10.86 2.17 19.19
C ASP A 91 9.47 1.68 18.72
N ILE A 92 8.38 2.12 19.37
CA ILE A 92 7.00 1.79 18.95
C ILE A 92 6.70 2.34 17.55
N ASN A 93 7.07 3.59 17.27
CA ASN A 93 6.89 4.18 15.95
C ASN A 93 7.68 3.41 14.88
N THR A 94 8.89 2.96 15.22
CA THR A 94 9.69 2.09 14.35
C THR A 94 9.00 0.75 14.12
N VAL A 95 8.44 0.10 15.16
CA VAL A 95 7.67 -1.14 15.01
C VAL A 95 6.44 -0.92 14.11
N ILE A 96 5.71 0.18 14.29
CA ILE A 96 4.57 0.52 13.44
C ILE A 96 5.01 0.69 11.98
N ALA A 97 6.10 1.42 11.74
CA ALA A 97 6.66 1.60 10.41
C ALA A 97 7.08 0.26 9.77
N VAL A 98 7.73 -0.63 10.52
CA VAL A 98 8.09 -1.99 10.08
C VAL A 98 6.87 -2.81 9.67
N ASN A 99 5.79 -2.75 10.45
CA ASN A 99 4.54 -3.44 10.09
C ASN A 99 3.92 -2.87 8.81
N ILE A 100 3.93 -1.55 8.65
CA ILE A 100 3.49 -0.90 7.40
C ILE A 100 4.35 -1.40 6.21
N TYR A 101 5.67 -1.49 6.37
CA TYR A 101 6.56 -2.02 5.33
C TYR A 101 6.22 -3.47 4.96
N LEU A 102 5.96 -4.33 5.93
CA LEU A 102 5.58 -5.73 5.69
C LEU A 102 4.24 -5.84 4.95
N ILE A 103 3.25 -5.01 5.30
CA ILE A 103 1.96 -4.97 4.62
C ILE A 103 2.15 -4.55 3.16
N VAL A 104 2.89 -3.46 2.91
CA VAL A 104 3.17 -2.99 1.55
C VAL A 104 3.89 -4.05 0.73
N LEU A 105 4.91 -4.69 1.30
CA LEU A 105 5.67 -5.76 0.63
C LEU A 105 4.77 -6.96 0.30
N THR A 106 3.87 -7.32 1.21
CA THR A 106 2.88 -8.40 1.00
C THR A 106 1.90 -8.05 -0.12
N CYS A 107 1.39 -6.81 -0.16
CA CYS A 107 0.51 -6.34 -1.23
C CYS A 107 1.21 -6.36 -2.60
N VAL A 108 2.47 -5.92 -2.66
CA VAL A 108 3.29 -5.96 -3.87
C VAL A 108 3.54 -7.40 -4.33
N GLY A 109 3.94 -8.28 -3.40
CA GLY A 109 4.15 -9.70 -3.67
C GLY A 109 2.87 -10.38 -4.17
N PHE A 110 1.73 -10.08 -3.55
CA PHE A 110 0.42 -10.57 -3.97
C PHE A 110 0.05 -10.08 -5.37
N ALA A 111 0.22 -8.79 -5.66
CA ALA A 111 -0.07 -8.24 -6.97
C ALA A 111 0.80 -8.89 -8.07
N PHE A 112 2.08 -9.13 -7.79
CA PHE A 112 2.97 -9.84 -8.70
C PHE A 112 2.52 -11.29 -8.95
N LEU A 113 2.13 -12.02 -7.90
CA LEU A 113 1.61 -13.38 -8.03
C LEU A 113 0.35 -13.43 -8.90
N VAL A 114 -0.64 -12.55 -8.66
CA VAL A 114 -1.86 -12.48 -9.47
C VAL A 114 -1.55 -12.14 -10.93
N SER A 115 -0.57 -11.28 -11.17
CA SER A 115 -0.10 -10.92 -12.52
C SER A 115 0.50 -12.12 -13.26
N SER A 116 1.29 -12.93 -12.55
CA SER A 116 1.94 -14.12 -13.13
C SER A 116 0.96 -15.25 -13.46
N GLN A 117 -0.19 -15.32 -12.77
CA GLN A 117 -1.18 -16.40 -12.92
C GLN A 117 -2.36 -16.04 -13.84
N ASN A 118 -2.17 -15.11 -14.79
CA ASN A 118 -3.23 -14.67 -15.72
C ASN A 118 -4.52 -14.26 -15.01
N GLN A 119 -4.40 -13.46 -13.95
CA GLN A 119 -5.52 -12.85 -13.21
C GLN A 119 -6.33 -13.82 -12.34
N LEU A 120 -5.88 -15.06 -12.18
CA LEU A 120 -6.52 -16.07 -11.37
C LEU A 120 -5.85 -16.15 -10.01
N PHE A 121 -6.66 -16.19 -8.95
CA PHE A 121 -6.21 -16.55 -7.61
C PHE A 121 -7.04 -17.71 -7.08
N TRP A 122 -6.37 -18.79 -6.70
CA TRP A 122 -6.99 -20.04 -6.25
C TRP A 122 -7.34 -19.98 -4.77
N PHE A 123 -8.60 -20.25 -4.43
CA PHE A 123 -9.03 -20.43 -3.05
C PHE A 123 -9.99 -21.63 -2.94
N LEU A 124 -9.46 -22.79 -2.52
CA LEU A 124 -10.18 -24.07 -2.47
C LEU A 124 -10.78 -24.43 -3.86
N ASN A 125 -12.09 -24.64 -3.94
CA ASN A 125 -12.82 -24.99 -5.17
C ASN A 125 -13.34 -23.76 -5.94
N GLU A 126 -13.11 -22.56 -5.37
CA GLU A 126 -13.45 -21.29 -5.98
C GLU A 126 -12.18 -20.59 -6.46
N THR A 127 -12.32 -19.77 -7.49
CA THR A 127 -11.21 -19.00 -8.03
C THR A 127 -11.66 -17.58 -8.24
N SER A 128 -10.84 -16.62 -7.85
CA SER A 128 -11.12 -15.22 -8.11
C SER A 128 -10.50 -14.81 -9.44
N LEU A 129 -11.26 -14.08 -10.26
CA LEU A 129 -10.84 -13.50 -11.53
C LEU A 129 -11.12 -12.00 -11.53
N ILE A 130 -10.20 -11.20 -12.07
CA ILE A 130 -10.44 -9.76 -12.30
C ILE A 130 -10.91 -9.57 -13.74
N VAL A 131 -12.07 -8.96 -13.94
CA VAL A 131 -12.61 -8.72 -15.28
C VAL A 131 -12.00 -7.47 -15.88
N GLU A 132 -11.06 -7.60 -16.80
CA GLU A 132 -10.36 -6.45 -17.40
C GLU A 132 -11.17 -5.67 -18.44
N THR A 133 -12.17 -6.31 -19.04
CA THR A 133 -12.91 -5.75 -20.17
C THR A 133 -14.27 -5.21 -19.74
N ASN A 134 -14.79 -4.26 -20.51
CA ASN A 134 -16.13 -3.73 -20.32
C ASN A 134 -17.22 -4.56 -21.03
N SER A 135 -16.85 -5.69 -21.65
CA SER A 135 -17.71 -6.50 -22.52
C SER A 135 -18.90 -7.14 -21.80
N MET A 136 -18.81 -7.28 -20.47
CA MET A 136 -19.89 -7.78 -19.60
C MET A 136 -20.50 -6.69 -18.72
N ALA A 137 -20.16 -5.42 -18.93
CA ALA A 137 -20.74 -4.31 -18.16
C ALA A 137 -21.95 -3.71 -18.86
N THR A 138 -21.90 -3.60 -20.19
CA THR A 138 -22.98 -3.05 -21.01
C THR A 138 -23.63 -4.14 -21.87
N ALA A 139 -24.81 -3.86 -22.40
CA ALA A 139 -25.52 -4.76 -23.30
C ALA A 139 -25.69 -4.11 -24.68
N TYR A 140 -25.42 -4.89 -25.72
CA TYR A 140 -25.80 -4.54 -27.08
C TYR A 140 -27.33 -4.58 -27.21
N SER A 141 -27.93 -3.55 -27.82
CA SER A 141 -29.39 -3.38 -27.90
C SER A 141 -30.11 -4.51 -28.64
N GLY A 142 -29.42 -5.26 -29.50
CA GLY A 142 -29.97 -6.44 -30.18
C GLY A 142 -30.07 -7.70 -29.33
N ASN A 143 -29.58 -7.70 -28.08
CA ASN A 143 -29.62 -8.87 -27.20
C ASN A 143 -30.95 -8.92 -26.43
N THR A 144 -31.92 -9.66 -26.95
CA THR A 144 -33.26 -9.80 -26.33
C THR A 144 -33.29 -10.74 -25.13
N TYR A 145 -32.34 -11.67 -25.02
CA TYR A 145 -32.24 -12.64 -23.92
C TYR A 145 -31.73 -12.05 -22.59
N LEU A 146 -31.37 -10.77 -22.57
CA LEU A 146 -30.90 -10.05 -21.36
C LEU A 146 -31.99 -9.20 -20.71
N LEU A 147 -33.16 -9.11 -21.35
CA LEU A 147 -34.26 -8.29 -20.90
C LEU A 147 -35.15 -9.09 -19.96
N ASP A 148 -35.56 -8.46 -18.86
CA ASP A 148 -36.58 -9.00 -17.96
C ASP A 148 -37.98 -8.97 -18.62
N GLU A 149 -39.00 -9.45 -17.89
CA GLU A 149 -40.39 -9.46 -18.35
C GLU A 149 -40.93 -8.05 -18.66
N ASN A 150 -40.29 -7.00 -18.14
CA ASN A 150 -40.64 -5.60 -18.34
C ASN A 150 -39.79 -4.92 -19.43
N GLY A 151 -38.90 -5.66 -20.10
CA GLY A 151 -38.01 -5.11 -21.13
C GLY A 151 -36.81 -4.33 -20.58
N ASN A 152 -36.53 -4.41 -19.27
CA ASN A 152 -35.39 -3.76 -18.64
C ASN A 152 -34.19 -4.72 -18.54
N LEU A 153 -32.99 -4.16 -18.54
CA LEU A 153 -31.77 -4.93 -18.31
C LEU A 153 -31.64 -5.24 -16.81
N ASN A 154 -31.32 -6.50 -16.49
CA ASN A 154 -30.97 -6.87 -15.13
C ASN A 154 -29.51 -6.50 -14.81
N GLU A 155 -29.32 -5.46 -13.99
CA GLU A 155 -27.99 -5.00 -13.55
C GLU A 155 -27.23 -6.06 -12.71
N ASP A 156 -27.95 -7.01 -12.08
CA ASP A 156 -27.32 -8.07 -11.29
C ASP A 156 -26.63 -9.13 -12.14
N ASP A 157 -26.97 -9.24 -13.42
CA ASP A 157 -26.28 -10.10 -14.40
C ASP A 157 -25.11 -9.38 -15.09
N ARG A 158 -24.80 -8.15 -14.66
CA ARG A 158 -23.71 -7.32 -15.19
C ARG A 158 -22.47 -7.37 -14.31
N ILE A 159 -21.34 -7.34 -15.00
CA ILE A 159 -20.01 -7.41 -14.41
C ILE A 159 -19.24 -6.20 -14.92
N LYS A 160 -19.07 -5.20 -14.05
CA LYS A 160 -18.34 -3.96 -14.38
C LYS A 160 -16.86 -4.27 -14.62
N GLN A 161 -16.22 -3.42 -15.42
CA GLN A 161 -14.77 -3.48 -15.60
C GLN A 161 -14.03 -3.38 -14.26
N TYR A 162 -12.94 -4.13 -14.14
CA TYR A 162 -12.11 -4.32 -12.95
C TYR A 162 -12.86 -4.85 -11.72
N THR A 163 -14.03 -5.48 -11.90
CA THR A 163 -14.69 -6.20 -10.80
C THR A 163 -13.93 -7.48 -10.50
N LEU A 164 -13.69 -7.77 -9.22
CA LEU A 164 -13.25 -9.09 -8.79
C LEU A 164 -14.47 -9.99 -8.72
N ILE A 165 -14.42 -11.12 -9.41
CA ILE A 165 -15.50 -12.11 -9.41
C ILE A 165 -14.99 -13.45 -8.92
N THR A 166 -15.87 -14.23 -8.30
CA THR A 166 -15.61 -15.62 -7.96
C THR A 166 -16.20 -16.53 -9.02
N ILE A 167 -15.41 -17.47 -9.52
CA ILE A 167 -15.82 -18.52 -10.46
C ILE A 167 -15.64 -19.90 -9.80
N SER A 168 -16.56 -20.82 -10.09
CA SER A 168 -16.48 -22.20 -9.60
C SER A 168 -15.79 -23.10 -10.62
N LYS A 169 -14.93 -23.98 -10.12
CA LYS A 169 -14.28 -25.05 -10.87
C LYS A 169 -14.92 -26.43 -10.70
N ASP A 170 -16.01 -26.50 -9.96
CA ASP A 170 -16.70 -27.77 -9.75
C ASP A 170 -17.08 -28.38 -11.11
N GLN A 171 -16.66 -29.63 -11.31
CA GLN A 171 -16.92 -30.38 -12.52
C GLN A 171 -18.41 -30.54 -12.76
N ASN A 172 -19.24 -30.53 -11.71
CA ASN A 172 -20.70 -30.58 -11.84
C ASN A 172 -21.24 -29.37 -12.63
N TYR A 173 -20.69 -28.17 -12.41
CA TYR A 173 -21.10 -26.98 -13.16
C TYR A 173 -20.43 -26.92 -14.53
N VAL A 174 -19.14 -27.25 -14.62
CA VAL A 174 -18.38 -27.23 -15.89
C VAL A 174 -18.90 -28.26 -16.89
N ASN A 175 -19.38 -29.41 -16.43
CA ASN A 175 -19.92 -30.45 -17.31
C ASN A 175 -21.35 -30.15 -17.79
N ASN A 176 -22.09 -29.28 -17.09
CA ASN A 176 -23.51 -29.01 -17.33
C ASN A 176 -23.77 -27.58 -17.77
N ILE A 177 -22.80 -26.95 -18.44
CA ILE A 177 -22.93 -25.59 -18.96
C ILE A 177 -24.03 -25.56 -20.04
N LYS A 178 -24.94 -24.59 -19.93
CA LYS A 178 -26.08 -24.40 -20.82
C LYS A 178 -26.01 -23.05 -21.54
N PRO A 179 -26.68 -22.90 -22.70
CA PRO A 179 -26.81 -21.60 -23.35
C PRO A 179 -27.29 -20.53 -22.37
N PHE A 180 -26.71 -19.34 -22.49
CA PHE A 180 -26.86 -18.17 -21.64
C PHE A 180 -26.15 -18.19 -20.28
N ASP A 181 -25.47 -19.27 -19.92
CA ASP A 181 -24.57 -19.28 -18.76
C ASP A 181 -23.37 -18.35 -18.95
N VAL A 182 -22.82 -17.81 -17.86
CA VAL A 182 -21.64 -16.95 -17.89
C VAL A 182 -20.43 -17.74 -17.43
N VAL A 183 -19.42 -17.82 -18.31
CA VAL A 183 -18.30 -18.75 -18.16
C VAL A 183 -16.99 -18.04 -18.42
N ALA A 184 -15.99 -18.34 -17.59
CA ALA A 184 -14.61 -17.93 -17.79
C ALA A 184 -13.85 -18.99 -18.59
N PHE A 185 -13.18 -18.60 -19.67
CA PHE A 185 -12.42 -19.48 -20.54
C PHE A 185 -11.15 -18.80 -21.07
N LYS A 186 -10.22 -19.62 -21.55
CA LYS A 186 -8.99 -19.16 -22.19
C LYS A 186 -9.26 -18.86 -23.65
N MET A 187 -9.20 -17.59 -24.01
CA MET A 187 -9.24 -17.12 -25.40
C MET A 187 -7.82 -16.92 -25.90
N LYS A 188 -7.56 -17.32 -27.15
CA LYS A 188 -6.28 -17.03 -27.80
C LYS A 188 -6.21 -15.56 -28.21
N SER A 189 -5.24 -14.83 -27.69
CA SER A 189 -4.98 -13.44 -28.04
C SER A 189 -4.20 -13.33 -29.36
N THR A 190 -4.16 -12.13 -29.93
CA THR A 190 -3.45 -11.80 -31.18
C THR A 190 -1.94 -12.09 -31.11
N ASN A 191 -1.38 -12.17 -29.91
CA ASN A 191 0.04 -12.44 -29.65
C ASN A 191 0.31 -13.91 -29.28
N ASP A 192 -0.53 -14.85 -29.71
CA ASP A 192 -0.47 -16.30 -29.40
C ASP A 192 -0.55 -16.68 -27.90
N ASN A 193 -0.65 -15.71 -27.00
CA ASN A 193 -0.88 -15.93 -25.58
C ASN A 193 -2.35 -16.19 -25.27
N TYR A 194 -2.63 -17.04 -24.29
CA TYR A 194 -3.99 -17.26 -23.79
C TYR A 194 -4.35 -16.20 -22.74
N LEU A 195 -5.45 -15.50 -22.97
CA LEU A 195 -6.03 -14.57 -22.01
C LEU A 195 -7.31 -15.19 -21.42
N THR A 196 -7.47 -15.13 -20.10
CA THR A 196 -8.71 -15.57 -19.46
C THR A 196 -9.75 -14.48 -19.63
N VAL A 197 -10.84 -14.78 -20.33
CA VAL A 197 -11.99 -13.89 -20.51
C VAL A 197 -13.24 -14.52 -19.92
N ILE A 198 -14.20 -13.68 -19.54
CA ILE A 198 -15.50 -14.12 -19.06
C ILE A 198 -16.58 -13.59 -19.98
N HIS A 199 -17.32 -14.48 -20.62
CA HIS A 199 -18.41 -14.11 -21.51
C HIS A 199 -19.59 -15.09 -21.38
N ARG A 200 -20.70 -14.74 -22.01
CA ARG A 200 -21.90 -15.57 -22.01
C ARG A 200 -21.82 -16.63 -23.10
N LEU A 201 -22.25 -17.84 -22.80
CA LEU A 201 -22.39 -18.91 -23.79
C LEU A 201 -23.60 -18.62 -24.69
N ILE A 202 -23.39 -18.58 -26.00
CA ILE A 202 -24.48 -18.33 -26.98
C ILE A 202 -24.93 -19.62 -27.63
N ASN A 203 -23.98 -20.49 -27.99
CA ASN A 203 -24.29 -21.73 -28.69
C ASN A 203 -23.32 -22.85 -28.29
N VAL A 204 -23.79 -24.09 -28.38
CA VAL A 204 -23.00 -25.31 -28.24
C VAL A 204 -23.13 -26.10 -29.54
N ASP A 205 -22.05 -26.13 -30.31
CA ASP A 205 -21.91 -26.99 -31.48
C ASP A 205 -21.18 -28.29 -31.07
N TYR A 206 -21.13 -29.26 -31.97
CA TYR A 206 -20.40 -30.51 -31.75
C TYR A 206 -19.39 -30.70 -32.90
N ASP A 207 -18.21 -31.22 -32.56
CA ASP A 207 -17.21 -31.57 -33.57
C ASP A 207 -17.51 -32.93 -34.22
N GLU A 208 -16.64 -33.35 -35.15
CA GLU A 208 -16.75 -34.62 -35.88
C GLU A 208 -16.69 -35.86 -34.95
N HIS A 209 -16.18 -35.71 -33.73
CA HIS A 209 -16.07 -36.75 -32.70
C HIS A 209 -17.17 -36.63 -31.64
N ASN A 210 -18.17 -35.77 -31.87
CA ASN A 210 -19.27 -35.50 -30.94
C ASN A 210 -18.82 -34.83 -29.62
N GLU A 211 -17.69 -34.14 -29.62
CA GLU A 211 -17.22 -33.34 -28.48
C GLU A 211 -17.80 -31.91 -28.56
N PRO A 212 -18.21 -31.32 -27.41
CA PRO A 212 -18.85 -30.01 -27.39
C PRO A 212 -17.86 -28.88 -27.71
N LEU A 213 -18.27 -28.02 -28.65
CA LEU A 213 -17.61 -26.81 -29.08
C LEU A 213 -18.45 -25.59 -28.69
N TYR A 214 -17.92 -24.79 -27.76
CA TYR A 214 -18.64 -23.67 -27.17
C TYR A 214 -18.39 -22.38 -27.96
N THR A 215 -19.45 -21.61 -28.18
CA THR A 215 -19.35 -20.26 -28.76
C THR A 215 -19.80 -19.22 -27.74
N PHE A 216 -18.86 -18.39 -27.29
CA PHE A 216 -19.09 -17.35 -26.30
C PHE A 216 -19.24 -15.97 -26.94
N ARG A 217 -19.86 -15.03 -26.23
CA ARG A 217 -19.96 -13.63 -26.67
C ARG A 217 -20.07 -12.69 -25.47
N GLY A 218 -19.30 -11.61 -25.48
CA GLY A 218 -19.49 -10.50 -24.56
C GLY A 218 -20.84 -9.81 -24.81
N ASP A 219 -21.61 -9.55 -23.75
CA ASP A 219 -22.96 -8.99 -23.87
C ASP A 219 -22.98 -7.59 -24.51
N ALA A 220 -21.87 -6.84 -24.48
CA ALA A 220 -21.72 -5.56 -25.17
C ALA A 220 -21.50 -5.69 -26.70
N ASN A 221 -21.19 -6.89 -27.19
CA ASN A 221 -20.76 -7.11 -28.57
C ASN A 221 -21.93 -7.65 -29.42
N PRO A 222 -22.06 -7.20 -30.69
CA PRO A 222 -23.08 -7.72 -31.60
C PRO A 222 -22.79 -9.15 -32.07
N SER A 223 -21.51 -9.54 -32.13
CA SER A 223 -21.06 -10.85 -32.61
C SER A 223 -19.87 -11.38 -31.82
N SER A 224 -19.67 -12.69 -31.87
CA SER A 224 -18.53 -13.37 -31.26
C SER A 224 -17.25 -13.11 -32.04
N MET A 225 -16.15 -12.92 -31.33
CA MET A 225 -14.82 -12.80 -31.92
C MET A 225 -14.26 -14.17 -32.32
N ALA A 226 -13.28 -14.20 -33.23
CA ALA A 226 -12.68 -15.44 -33.72
C ALA A 226 -12.12 -16.36 -32.60
N GLY A 227 -11.64 -15.78 -31.50
CA GLY A 227 -11.15 -16.53 -30.33
C GLY A 227 -12.24 -17.04 -29.38
N GLU A 228 -13.50 -16.65 -29.59
CA GLU A 228 -14.65 -17.02 -28.77
C GLU A 228 -15.50 -18.13 -29.40
N ILE A 229 -15.19 -18.51 -30.65
CA ILE A 229 -15.93 -19.49 -31.45
C ILE A 229 -15.20 -20.83 -31.39
N LYS A 230 -15.95 -21.94 -31.30
CA LYS A 230 -15.41 -23.31 -31.25
C LYS A 230 -14.39 -23.52 -30.13
N VAL A 231 -14.65 -22.95 -28.97
CA VAL A 231 -13.82 -23.13 -27.76
C VAL A 231 -14.04 -24.54 -27.22
N LYS A 232 -12.97 -25.29 -26.98
CA LYS A 232 -13.03 -26.64 -26.42
C LYS A 232 -13.21 -26.62 -24.90
N LYS A 233 -13.81 -27.68 -24.35
CA LYS A 233 -14.06 -27.84 -22.90
C LYS A 233 -12.81 -27.66 -22.03
N ASN A 234 -11.65 -28.14 -22.48
CA ASN A 234 -10.38 -28.00 -21.76
C ASN A 234 -9.87 -26.56 -21.62
N MET A 235 -10.42 -25.61 -22.40
CA MET A 235 -10.12 -24.19 -22.29
C MET A 235 -11.00 -23.48 -21.26
N ILE A 236 -12.02 -24.15 -20.72
CA ILE A 236 -12.90 -23.58 -19.70
C ILE A 236 -12.13 -23.52 -18.37
N VAL A 237 -12.10 -22.34 -17.78
CA VAL A 237 -11.44 -22.06 -16.51
C VAL A 237 -12.40 -22.23 -15.35
N GLY A 238 -13.65 -21.83 -15.49
CA GLY A 238 -14.69 -21.97 -14.48
C GLY A 238 -15.99 -21.29 -14.86
N VAL A 239 -17.04 -21.52 -14.06
CA VAL A 239 -18.38 -20.98 -14.29
C VAL A 239 -18.65 -19.87 -13.29
N PHE A 240 -19.12 -18.72 -13.77
CA PHE A 240 -19.57 -17.62 -12.91
C PHE A 240 -21.06 -17.74 -12.59
N GLN A 241 -21.87 -18.05 -13.60
CA GLN A 241 -23.33 -18.13 -13.47
C GLN A 241 -23.85 -19.31 -14.26
N THR A 242 -24.57 -20.21 -13.58
CA THR A 242 -25.33 -21.31 -14.16
C THR A 242 -26.50 -21.67 -13.22
N ASN A 243 -27.36 -22.58 -13.64
CA ASN A 243 -28.45 -23.08 -12.80
C ASN A 243 -27.90 -23.75 -11.54
N GLY A 244 -28.02 -23.07 -10.40
CA GLY A 244 -27.56 -23.55 -9.09
C GLY A 244 -26.24 -22.95 -8.60
N TYR A 245 -25.58 -22.07 -9.36
CA TYR A 245 -24.40 -21.34 -8.89
C TYR A 245 -24.36 -19.91 -9.42
N GLN A 246 -24.19 -18.95 -8.52
CA GLN A 246 -23.91 -17.55 -8.82
C GLN A 246 -22.64 -17.12 -8.08
N GLY A 247 -21.65 -16.68 -8.85
CA GLY A 247 -20.40 -16.15 -8.34
C GLY A 247 -20.60 -14.82 -7.60
N LYS A 248 -19.73 -14.56 -6.63
CA LYS A 248 -19.73 -13.27 -5.90
C LYS A 248 -19.01 -12.20 -6.70
N LYS A 249 -19.48 -10.96 -6.58
CA LYS A 249 -18.88 -9.75 -7.19
C LYS A 249 -18.35 -8.84 -6.09
N ASN A 250 -17.10 -8.39 -6.21
CA ASN A 250 -16.49 -7.40 -5.33
C ASN A 250 -15.78 -6.33 -6.16
N VAL A 251 -16.51 -5.24 -6.42
CA VAL A 251 -16.01 -4.11 -7.23
C VAL A 251 -14.85 -3.37 -6.55
N PRO A 252 -14.94 -2.96 -5.26
CA PRO A 252 -13.85 -2.23 -4.62
C PRO A 252 -12.53 -3.00 -4.60
N LEU A 253 -12.58 -4.29 -4.25
CA LEU A 253 -11.37 -5.12 -4.18
C LEU A 253 -10.76 -5.33 -5.57
N GLY A 254 -11.60 -5.48 -6.60
CA GLY A 254 -11.15 -5.59 -7.97
C GLY A 254 -10.41 -4.35 -8.48
N TYR A 255 -10.88 -3.14 -8.16
CA TYR A 255 -10.15 -1.90 -8.47
C TYR A 255 -8.81 -1.82 -7.74
N ILE A 256 -8.74 -2.20 -6.46
CA ILE A 256 -7.49 -2.19 -5.69
C ILE A 256 -6.47 -3.14 -6.32
N VAL A 257 -6.84 -4.39 -6.58
CA VAL A 257 -5.90 -5.37 -7.16
C VAL A 257 -5.55 -5.00 -8.60
N GLY A 258 -6.51 -4.49 -9.38
CA GLY A 258 -6.28 -3.96 -10.72
C GLY A 258 -5.26 -2.80 -10.72
N TYR A 259 -5.40 -1.87 -9.79
CA TYR A 259 -4.47 -0.75 -9.61
C TYR A 259 -3.08 -1.23 -9.18
N LEU A 260 -2.98 -2.09 -8.16
CA LEU A 260 -1.70 -2.61 -7.66
C LEU A 260 -0.94 -3.42 -8.72
N ARG A 261 -1.63 -4.06 -9.67
CA ARG A 261 -1.00 -4.74 -10.81
C ARG A 261 -0.54 -3.77 -11.91
N SER A 262 -1.17 -2.61 -12.03
CA SER A 262 -0.80 -1.65 -13.07
C SER A 262 0.62 -1.12 -12.86
N SER A 263 1.33 -0.84 -13.96
CA SER A 263 2.68 -0.26 -13.89
C SER A 263 2.71 1.03 -13.09
N ILE A 264 1.68 1.88 -13.24
CA ILE A 264 1.54 3.14 -12.50
C ILE A 264 1.36 2.88 -11.01
N GLY A 265 0.46 1.98 -10.64
CA GLY A 265 0.23 1.62 -9.24
C GLY A 265 1.49 1.06 -8.58
N MET A 266 2.23 0.20 -9.27
CA MET A 266 3.51 -0.33 -8.78
C MET A 266 4.55 0.77 -8.57
N ILE A 267 4.70 1.70 -9.53
CA ILE A 267 5.63 2.84 -9.38
C ILE A 267 5.25 3.69 -8.17
N VAL A 268 3.96 3.99 -7.97
CA VAL A 268 3.48 4.78 -6.83
C VAL A 268 3.78 4.06 -5.51
N VAL A 269 3.50 2.76 -5.41
CA VAL A 269 3.76 1.98 -4.19
C VAL A 269 5.26 1.93 -3.87
N ILE A 270 6.11 1.68 -4.86
CA ILE A 270 7.57 1.68 -4.70
C ILE A 270 8.07 3.06 -4.27
N THR A 271 7.56 4.12 -4.90
CA THR A 271 7.94 5.50 -4.58
C THR A 271 7.54 5.85 -3.14
N ALA A 272 6.29 5.55 -2.74
CA ALA A 272 5.81 5.77 -1.38
C ALA A 272 6.65 4.99 -0.35
N PHE A 273 7.05 3.76 -0.67
CA PHE A 273 7.93 2.94 0.16
C PHE A 273 9.30 3.62 0.38
N PHE A 274 9.94 4.11 -0.68
CA PHE A 274 11.21 4.83 -0.56
C PHE A 274 11.07 6.16 0.19
N LEU A 275 10.00 6.91 -0.07
CA LEU A 275 9.73 8.17 0.65
C LEU A 275 9.56 7.93 2.15
N LEU A 276 8.89 6.85 2.54
CA LEU A 276 8.73 6.48 3.95
C LEU A 276 10.09 6.15 4.58
N ILE A 277 10.98 5.41 3.89
CA ILE A 277 12.33 5.10 4.38
C ILE A 277 13.13 6.38 4.60
N ILE A 278 13.14 7.27 3.61
CA ILE A 278 13.86 8.55 3.69
C ILE A 278 13.31 9.39 4.84
N TYR A 279 11.99 9.46 4.97
CA TYR A 279 11.33 10.20 6.05
C TYR A 279 11.73 9.66 7.44
N THR A 280 11.65 8.34 7.66
CA THR A 280 12.04 7.73 8.94
C THR A 280 13.51 8.02 9.26
N ALA A 281 14.41 7.84 8.29
CA ALA A 281 15.84 8.10 8.48
C ALA A 281 16.15 9.58 8.80
N LEU A 282 15.45 10.52 8.17
CA LEU A 282 15.61 11.95 8.46
C LEU A 282 15.01 12.34 9.81
N PHE A 283 13.87 11.74 10.19
CA PHE A 283 13.23 11.96 11.47
C PHE A 283 14.10 11.50 12.64
N ASP A 284 14.68 10.31 12.56
CA ASP A 284 15.55 9.76 13.61
C ASP A 284 16.78 10.65 13.85
N ARG A 285 17.38 11.18 12.77
CA ARG A 285 18.50 12.14 12.86
C ARG A 285 18.12 13.42 13.59
N ILE A 286 16.94 13.98 13.34
CA ILE A 286 16.49 15.16 14.09
C ILE A 286 16.21 14.83 15.54
N LEU A 287 15.56 13.70 15.80
CA LEU A 287 15.24 13.30 17.15
C LEU A 287 16.51 13.15 18.00
N GLU A 288 17.58 12.64 17.42
CA GLU A 288 18.90 12.55 18.07
C GLU A 288 19.47 13.93 18.42
N VAL A 289 19.51 14.86 17.46
CA VAL A 289 20.00 16.24 17.68
C VAL A 289 19.15 16.99 18.71
N TYR A 290 17.82 16.86 18.63
CA TYR A 290 16.89 17.45 19.58
C TYR A 290 17.12 16.90 21.00
N ASN A 291 17.22 15.57 21.15
CA ASN A 291 17.48 14.94 22.44
C ASN A 291 18.83 15.35 23.03
N ALA A 292 19.87 15.52 22.20
CA ALA A 292 21.16 16.01 22.65
C ALA A 292 21.05 17.44 23.21
N ARG A 293 20.35 18.34 22.49
CA ARG A 293 20.15 19.73 22.95
C ARG A 293 19.31 19.80 24.21
N TYR A 294 18.21 19.05 24.27
CA TYR A 294 17.34 18.95 25.44
C TYR A 294 18.14 18.54 26.69
N ASN A 295 19.02 17.54 26.60
CA ASN A 295 19.85 17.11 27.73
C ASN A 295 20.82 18.20 28.21
N LEU A 296 21.39 18.98 27.29
CA LEU A 296 22.28 20.09 27.64
C LEU A 296 21.51 21.18 28.42
N VAL A 297 20.36 21.61 27.89
CA VAL A 297 19.50 22.62 28.55
C VAL A 297 19.06 22.14 29.94
N LEU A 298 18.74 20.85 30.06
CA LEU A 298 18.39 20.23 31.33
C LEU A 298 19.53 20.32 32.35
N ILE A 299 20.75 19.94 31.97
CA ILE A 299 21.94 20.00 32.85
C ILE A 299 22.18 21.45 33.29
N TYR A 300 22.14 22.41 32.37
CA TYR A 300 22.30 23.82 32.70
C TYR A 300 21.25 24.30 33.71
N ARG A 301 19.99 23.89 33.56
CA ARG A 301 18.91 24.26 34.48
C ARG A 301 19.05 23.61 35.86
N CYS A 302 19.47 22.35 35.94
CA CYS A 302 19.77 21.69 37.22
C CYS A 302 20.92 22.39 37.95
N VAL A 303 22.02 22.67 37.26
CA VAL A 303 23.18 23.38 37.83
C VAL A 303 22.80 24.80 38.27
N ALA A 304 22.04 25.54 37.46
CA ALA A 304 21.59 26.89 37.82
C ALA A 304 20.66 26.88 39.05
N TYR A 305 19.74 25.92 39.14
CA TYR A 305 18.87 25.77 40.30
C TYR A 305 19.67 25.47 41.58
N ASP A 306 20.67 24.59 41.50
CA ASP A 306 21.54 24.26 42.63
C ASP A 306 22.36 25.49 43.08
N ILE A 307 22.83 26.32 42.16
CA ILE A 307 23.53 27.59 42.48
C ILE A 307 22.58 28.60 43.14
N GLU A 308 21.36 28.76 42.62
CA GLU A 308 20.37 29.70 43.17
C GLU A 308 19.86 29.31 44.57
N HIS A 309 19.93 28.02 44.93
CA HIS A 309 19.48 27.51 46.24
C HIS A 309 20.63 27.08 47.16
N ALA A 310 21.90 27.27 46.74
CA ALA A 310 23.09 26.98 47.53
C ALA A 310 23.25 27.90 48.75
N GLU A 311 22.64 29.09 48.74
CA GLU A 311 22.70 30.01 49.88
C GLU A 311 21.75 29.64 51.03
N ASP A 312 20.84 28.67 50.85
CA ASP A 312 19.75 28.44 51.83
C ASP A 312 19.61 26.98 52.33
N SER A 313 20.55 26.06 52.05
CA SER A 313 20.51 24.76 52.72
C SER A 313 21.86 24.04 52.86
N SER A 314 22.15 23.65 54.10
CA SER A 314 23.18 22.72 54.54
C SER A 314 22.91 21.25 54.16
N TYR A 315 22.13 20.98 53.09
CA TYR A 315 21.69 19.63 52.74
C TYR A 315 21.56 19.43 51.22
N VAL A 316 22.66 19.49 50.49
CA VAL A 316 22.83 18.64 49.31
C VAL A 316 24.27 18.16 49.29
N ASN A 317 24.52 17.02 49.95
CA ASN A 317 25.74 16.26 49.71
C ASN A 317 25.57 15.59 48.34
N ILE A 318 25.95 16.34 47.30
CA ILE A 318 26.40 15.74 46.06
C ILE A 318 27.59 14.90 46.47
N ASP A 319 27.37 13.59 46.63
CA ASP A 319 28.50 12.67 46.61
C ASP A 319 29.27 12.99 45.33
N SER A 320 30.56 13.27 45.48
CA SER A 320 31.51 13.70 44.44
C SER A 320 31.66 12.74 43.25
N THR A 321 30.78 11.76 43.16
CA THR A 321 30.44 10.86 42.05
C THR A 321 29.36 11.45 41.14
N TYR A 322 29.39 12.76 40.84
CA TYR A 322 29.01 13.14 39.48
C TYR A 322 30.06 12.51 38.58
N ASP A 323 29.72 11.35 38.02
CA ASP A 323 30.51 10.78 36.96
C ASP A 323 30.36 11.70 35.75
N PHE A 324 31.23 12.71 35.71
CA PHE A 324 31.53 13.55 34.56
C PHE A 324 32.05 12.71 33.37
N SER A 325 32.00 11.37 33.43
CA SER A 325 32.17 10.51 32.25
C SER A 325 31.23 10.92 31.12
N TYR A 326 30.06 11.51 31.36
CA TYR A 326 29.22 12.04 30.26
C TYR A 326 29.83 13.25 29.55
N ILE A 327 30.56 14.13 30.26
CA ILE A 327 31.30 15.24 29.61
C ILE A 327 32.52 14.67 28.84
N ASN A 328 33.16 13.62 29.37
CA ASN A 328 34.30 12.98 28.71
C ASN A 328 33.92 12.08 27.52
N VAL A 329 32.77 11.41 27.54
CA VAL A 329 32.26 10.59 26.42
C VAL A 329 31.82 11.50 25.26
N LEU A 330 31.16 12.62 25.55
CA LEU A 330 30.80 13.62 24.52
C LEU A 330 32.02 14.38 23.97
N ASN A 331 33.05 14.65 24.79
CA ASN A 331 34.30 15.20 24.28
C ASN A 331 35.07 14.18 23.43
N GLN A 332 35.07 12.88 23.77
CA GLN A 332 35.76 11.86 22.97
C GLN A 332 35.06 11.52 21.64
N GLU A 333 33.74 11.66 21.54
CA GLU A 333 33.01 11.50 20.27
C GLU A 333 33.11 12.74 19.38
N ASN A 334 33.11 13.96 19.95
CA ASN A 334 33.33 15.19 19.18
C ASN A 334 34.78 15.39 18.70
N LEU A 335 35.78 14.77 19.35
CA LEU A 335 37.17 14.78 18.91
C LEU A 335 37.49 13.75 17.79
N LYS A 336 36.53 12.91 17.39
CA LYS A 336 36.71 11.94 16.29
C LYS A 336 36.06 12.37 14.96
N LEU A 337 35.54 13.59 14.89
CA LEU A 337 34.88 14.16 13.70
C LEU A 337 35.57 15.41 13.14
N GLU A 338 36.85 15.63 13.45
CA GLU A 338 37.72 16.54 12.68
C GLU A 338 38.42 15.84 11.51
#